data_AF-A0A7S1C649-F1
#
_entry.id   AF-A0A7S1C649-F1
#
_cell.length_a   1.000
_cell.length_b   1.000
_cell.length_c   1.000
_cell.angle_alpha   90.00
_cell.angle_beta   90.00
_cell.angle_gamma   90.00
#
_symmetry.space_group_name_H-M   'P 1'
#
loop_
_entity.id
_entity.type
_entity.pdbx_description
1 polymer ?
#
loop_
_entity_poly.entity_id
_entity_poly.type
_entity_poly.pdbx_seq_one_letter_code
_entity_poly.pdbx_strand_id
1 'polypeptide(L)'
;GGAVPASAMTLNTKHLERELNSAIETERRRLAVDEMKKRAVTTTATYDEFANLVKCAEDDLKPLDPGESFVLSHRISVSKNAAASAGGSAAAGGRTHLGQIAGVGETAEERTKREGEALMELGARVAAKKRAAA
;
A
#
# COMPACT_ATOMS: atom_id res chain seq x y z
N GLY A 1 -55.62 23.06 20.74
CA GLY A 1 -54.74 23.03 19.56
C GLY A 1 -53.39 23.59 19.97
N GLY A 2 -52.39 22.74 20.10
CA GLY A 2 -51.02 23.17 20.37
C GLY A 2 -50.30 23.42 19.06
N ALA A 3 -49.94 24.67 18.79
CA ALA A 3 -49.15 25.05 17.63
C ALA A 3 -47.72 24.50 17.81
N VAL A 4 -47.32 23.60 16.91
CA VAL A 4 -45.92 23.17 16.78
C VAL A 4 -45.12 24.38 16.29
N PRO A 5 -44.03 24.78 16.97
CA PRO A 5 -43.28 25.96 16.57
C PRO A 5 -42.68 25.75 15.17
N ALA A 6 -42.93 26.70 14.28
CA ALA A 6 -42.55 26.71 12.86
C ALA A 6 -41.02 26.77 12.60
N SER A 7 -40.20 26.41 13.58
CA SER A 7 -38.73 26.32 13.45
C SER A 7 -38.26 24.94 13.00
N ALA A 8 -39.17 23.98 12.81
CA ALA A 8 -38.86 22.63 12.35
C ALA A 8 -39.46 22.37 10.98
N MET A 9 -38.75 22.76 9.90
CA MET A 9 -38.77 22.09 8.57
C MET A 9 -38.17 22.97 7.47
N THR A 10 -36.93 23.44 7.63
CA THR A 10 -36.08 23.64 6.45
C THR A 10 -35.20 22.41 6.34
N LEU A 11 -35.69 21.41 5.61
CA LEU A 11 -34.90 20.23 5.24
C LEU A 11 -33.64 20.69 4.50
N ASN A 12 -32.49 20.50 5.13
CA ASN A 12 -31.20 20.80 4.51
C ASN A 12 -30.86 19.69 3.51
N THR A 13 -31.39 19.82 2.29
CA THR A 13 -31.25 18.81 1.23
C THR A 13 -29.78 18.51 0.92
N LYS A 14 -28.90 19.52 0.93
CA LYS A 14 -27.45 19.33 0.72
C LYS A 14 -26.75 18.51 1.81
N HIS A 15 -27.26 18.56 3.04
CA HIS A 15 -26.76 17.71 4.12
C HIS A 15 -27.23 16.26 3.91
N LEU A 16 -28.52 16.10 3.65
CA LEU A 16 -29.12 14.79 3.40
C LEU A 16 -28.50 14.09 2.18
N GLU A 17 -28.25 14.81 1.09
CA GLU A 17 -27.58 14.28 -0.10
C GLU A 17 -26.16 13.77 0.20
N ARG A 18 -25.42 14.46 1.07
CA ARG A 18 -24.08 14.02 1.50
C ARG A 18 -24.13 12.74 2.32
N GLU A 19 -25.07 12.65 3.27
CA GLU A 19 -25.28 11.44 4.06
C GLU A 19 -25.70 10.25 3.19
N LEU A 20 -26.61 10.48 2.26
CA LEU A 20 -27.07 9.46 1.31
C LEU A 20 -25.91 8.98 0.42
N ASN A 21 -25.11 9.89 -0.13
CA ASN A 21 -23.96 9.51 -0.95
C ASN A 21 -22.94 8.70 -0.15
N SER A 22 -22.63 9.10 1.09
CA SER A 22 -21.72 8.36 1.96
C SER A 22 -22.25 6.96 2.29
N ALA A 23 -23.55 6.82 2.55
CA ALA A 23 -24.19 5.53 2.79
C ALA A 23 -24.13 4.62 1.54
N ILE A 24 -24.38 5.18 0.35
CA ILE A 24 -24.30 4.45 -0.93
C ILE A 24 -22.88 3.97 -1.19
N GLU A 25 -21.87 4.82 -0.98
CA GLU A 25 -20.46 4.46 -1.17
C GLU A 25 -20.02 3.34 -0.22
N THR A 26 -20.46 3.42 1.04
CA THR A 26 -20.18 2.39 2.05
C THR A 26 -20.81 1.06 1.65
N GLU A 27 -22.06 1.07 1.20
CA GLU A 27 -22.76 -0.15 0.77
C GLU A 27 -22.13 -0.74 -0.49
N ARG A 28 -21.71 0.09 -1.46
CA ARG A 28 -20.98 -0.37 -2.64
C ARG A 28 -19.70 -1.11 -2.26
N ARG A 29 -18.91 -0.55 -1.34
CA ARG A 29 -17.68 -1.19 -0.86
C ARG A 29 -17.99 -2.52 -0.17
N ARG A 30 -19.00 -2.53 0.71
CA ARG A 30 -19.43 -3.75 1.42
C ARG A 30 -19.81 -4.85 0.44
N LEU A 31 -20.62 -4.53 -0.57
CA LEU A 31 -21.05 -5.47 -1.61
C LEU A 31 -19.86 -5.98 -2.45
N ALA A 32 -18.92 -5.11 -2.84
CA ALA A 32 -17.74 -5.52 -3.58
C ALA A 32 -16.88 -6.52 -2.80
N VAL A 33 -16.69 -6.27 -1.50
CA VAL A 33 -15.95 -7.15 -0.59
C VAL A 33 -16.68 -8.48 -0.42
N ASP A 34 -18.00 -8.48 -0.22
CA ASP A 34 -18.78 -9.70 -0.08
C ASP A 34 -18.74 -10.56 -1.35
N GLU A 35 -18.88 -9.95 -2.53
CA GLU A 35 -18.76 -10.65 -3.81
C GLU A 35 -17.34 -11.20 -4.01
N MET A 36 -16.30 -10.47 -3.59
CA MET A 36 -14.93 -10.99 -3.60
C MET A 36 -14.78 -12.18 -2.67
N LYS A 37 -15.31 -12.13 -1.44
CA LYS A 37 -15.29 -13.25 -0.49
C LYS A 37 -15.98 -14.49 -1.07
N LYS A 38 -17.17 -14.31 -1.65
CA LYS A 38 -17.93 -15.39 -2.31
C LYS A 38 -17.16 -16.03 -3.47
N ARG A 39 -16.45 -15.24 -4.26
CA ARG A 39 -15.62 -15.75 -5.35
C ARG A 39 -14.38 -16.44 -4.80
N ALA A 40 -13.62 -15.74 -3.97
CA ALA A 40 -12.33 -16.19 -3.45
C ALA A 40 -12.45 -17.52 -2.69
N VAL A 41 -13.50 -17.72 -1.88
CA VAL A 41 -13.69 -18.97 -1.12
C VAL A 41 -13.75 -20.21 -2.02
N THR A 42 -14.17 -20.07 -3.28
CA THR A 42 -14.27 -21.18 -4.24
C THR A 42 -13.06 -21.28 -5.17
N THR A 43 -12.31 -20.19 -5.35
CA THR A 43 -11.20 -20.13 -6.32
C THR A 43 -9.81 -20.25 -5.70
N THR A 44 -9.62 -19.85 -4.44
CA THR A 44 -8.30 -19.83 -3.80
C THR A 44 -7.97 -21.16 -3.16
N ALA A 45 -6.71 -21.59 -3.26
CA ALA A 45 -6.24 -22.81 -2.63
C ALA A 45 -5.74 -22.58 -1.18
N THR A 46 -5.38 -21.34 -0.86
CA THR A 46 -4.81 -20.96 0.45
C THR A 46 -5.54 -19.77 1.07
N TYR A 47 -5.46 -19.68 2.40
CA TYR A 47 -6.05 -18.56 3.14
C TYR A 47 -5.33 -17.23 2.85
N ASP A 48 -4.02 -17.25 2.65
CA ASP A 48 -3.25 -16.04 2.37
C ASP A 48 -3.66 -15.41 1.04
N GLU A 49 -3.90 -16.23 0.01
CA GLU A 49 -4.44 -15.77 -1.27
C GLU A 49 -5.84 -15.17 -1.11
N PHE A 50 -6.71 -15.84 -0.33
CA PHE A 50 -8.04 -15.32 0.00
C PHE A 50 -7.97 -13.96 0.68
N ALA A 51 -7.15 -13.84 1.73
CA ALA A 51 -7.00 -12.61 2.51
C ALA A 51 -6.49 -11.45 1.63
N ASN A 52 -5.53 -11.72 0.75
CA ASN A 52 -5.01 -10.73 -0.18
C ASN A 52 -6.08 -10.24 -1.17
N LEU A 53 -6.88 -11.14 -1.75
CA LEU A 53 -7.96 -10.77 -2.67
C LEU A 53 -9.04 -9.92 -1.98
N VAL A 54 -9.44 -10.31 -0.77
CA VAL A 54 -10.41 -9.56 0.04
C VAL A 54 -9.87 -8.17 0.38
N LYS A 55 -8.61 -8.08 0.80
CA LYS A 55 -7.96 -6.80 1.11
C LYS A 55 -7.90 -5.86 -0.09
N CYS A 56 -7.60 -6.39 -1.28
CA CYS A 56 -7.66 -5.60 -2.51
C CYS A 56 -9.06 -5.02 -2.76
N ALA A 57 -10.12 -5.77 -2.46
CA ALA A 57 -11.49 -5.27 -2.58
C ALA A 57 -11.85 -4.23 -1.49
N GLU A 58 -11.31 -4.36 -0.27
CA GLU A 58 -11.52 -3.39 0.82
C GLU A 58 -10.87 -2.03 0.55
N ASP A 59 -9.70 -2.05 -0.08
CA ASP A 59 -8.94 -0.87 -0.49
C ASP A 59 -9.46 -0.25 -1.81
N ASP A 60 -10.54 -0.80 -2.37
CA ASP A 60 -11.17 -0.37 -3.63
C ASP A 60 -10.19 -0.36 -4.82
N LEU A 61 -9.22 -1.29 -4.79
CA LEU A 61 -8.23 -1.47 -5.84
C LEU A 61 -8.91 -2.08 -7.07
N LYS A 62 -9.00 -1.29 -8.13
CA LYS A 62 -9.54 -1.74 -9.41
C LYS A 62 -8.56 -2.69 -10.09
N PRO A 63 -9.05 -3.76 -10.73
CA PRO A 63 -8.24 -4.53 -11.66
C PRO A 63 -7.67 -3.58 -12.72
N LEU A 64 -6.37 -3.70 -13.00
CA LEU A 64 -5.74 -2.93 -14.06
C LEU A 64 -6.47 -3.20 -15.37
N ASP A 65 -6.70 -2.14 -16.14
CA ASP A 65 -7.27 -2.28 -17.48
C ASP A 65 -6.29 -3.10 -18.35
N PRO A 66 -6.75 -3.92 -19.31
CA PRO A 66 -5.85 -4.77 -20.09
C PRO A 66 -4.74 -3.98 -20.79
N GLY A 67 -5.02 -2.74 -21.22
CA GLY A 67 -4.02 -1.83 -21.78
C GLY A 67 -2.95 -1.39 -20.77
N GLU A 68 -3.33 -1.14 -19.52
CA GLU A 68 -2.40 -0.78 -18.44
C GLU A 68 -1.53 -1.97 -18.02
N SER A 69 -2.12 -3.18 -17.99
CA SER A 69 -1.40 -4.42 -17.70
C SER A 69 -0.26 -4.69 -18.71
N PHE A 70 -0.51 -4.43 -20.01
CA PHE A 70 0.48 -4.57 -21.06
C PHE A 70 1.65 -3.60 -20.88
N VAL A 71 1.35 -2.33 -20.59
CA VAL A 71 2.38 -1.31 -20.35
C VAL A 71 3.22 -1.66 -19.12
N LEU A 72 2.60 -2.13 -18.04
CA LEU A 72 3.31 -2.55 -16.83
C LEU A 72 4.23 -3.74 -17.10
N SER A 73 3.72 -4.76 -17.80
CA SER A 73 4.47 -5.96 -18.18
C SER A 73 5.65 -5.64 -19.10
N HIS A 74 5.43 -4.76 -20.08
CA HIS A 74 6.48 -4.32 -21.00
C HIS A 74 7.57 -3.52 -20.27
N ARG A 75 7.19 -2.64 -19.33
CA ARG A 75 8.14 -1.88 -18.50
C ARG A 75 9.00 -2.77 -17.60
N ILE A 76 8.40 -3.78 -16.97
CA ILE A 76 9.13 -4.76 -16.14
C ILE A 76 10.11 -5.58 -16.99
N SER A 77 9.72 -5.92 -18.22
CA SER A 77 10.57 -6.68 -19.15
C SER A 77 11.79 -5.86 -19.63
N VAL A 78 11.60 -4.58 -19.95
CA VAL A 78 12.69 -3.69 -20.37
C VAL A 78 13.69 -3.43 -19.24
N SER A 79 13.21 -3.29 -17.99
CA SER A 79 14.08 -3.05 -16.83
C SER A 79 14.91 -4.29 -16.44
N LYS A 80 14.40 -5.52 -16.65
CA LYS A 80 15.20 -6.74 -16.51
C LYS A 80 16.28 -6.88 -17.60
N ASN A 81 15.98 -6.48 -18.83
CA ASN A 81 16.94 -6.55 -19.94
C ASN A 81 18.05 -5.48 -19.85
N ALA A 82 17.75 -4.29 -19.34
CA ALA A 82 18.74 -3.25 -19.11
C ALA A 82 19.78 -3.63 -18.02
N ALA A 83 19.37 -4.41 -17.01
CA ALA A 83 20.29 -4.94 -16.01
C ALA A 83 21.17 -6.10 -16.55
N ALA A 84 20.63 -6.91 -17.47
CA ALA A 84 21.35 -8.02 -18.08
C ALA A 84 22.38 -7.59 -19.15
N SER A 85 22.20 -6.43 -19.80
CA SER A 85 23.13 -5.92 -20.82
C SER A 85 24.34 -5.15 -20.26
N ALA A 86 24.46 -4.99 -18.94
CA ALA A 86 25.58 -4.28 -18.30
C ALA A 86 26.66 -5.20 -17.67
N GLY A 87 26.51 -6.52 -17.80
CA GLY A 87 27.32 -7.51 -17.08
C GLY A 87 28.31 -8.33 -17.91
N GLY A 88 28.75 -7.88 -19.08
CA GLY A 88 29.57 -8.70 -19.98
C GLY A 88 30.63 -7.95 -20.79
N SER A 89 31.87 -8.00 -20.29
CA SER A 89 33.15 -7.87 -21.00
C SER A 89 33.76 -6.47 -21.21
N ALA A 90 34.82 -6.18 -20.43
CA ALA A 90 36.11 -5.73 -20.97
C ALA A 90 37.22 -5.90 -19.93
N ALA A 91 38.26 -6.63 -20.32
CA ALA A 91 39.55 -6.67 -19.64
C ALA A 91 40.29 -5.33 -19.77
N ALA A 92 41.24 -5.12 -18.85
CA ALA A 92 42.39 -4.22 -18.94
C ALA A 92 42.17 -2.69 -18.84
N GLY A 93 42.61 -2.15 -17.69
CA GLY A 93 43.49 -0.97 -17.62
C GLY A 93 42.91 0.42 -17.92
N GLY A 94 42.77 1.25 -16.88
CA GLY A 94 42.70 2.71 -17.04
C GLY A 94 41.99 3.45 -15.90
N ARG A 95 42.77 4.04 -14.97
CA ARG A 95 42.36 5.16 -14.08
C ARG A 95 41.94 6.34 -14.97
N THR A 96 40.89 7.11 -14.72
CA THR A 96 40.80 8.22 -13.73
C THR A 96 39.33 8.63 -13.53
N HIS A 97 38.87 8.71 -12.28
CA HIS A 97 38.55 9.92 -11.50
C HIS A 97 37.17 10.57 -11.75
N LEU A 98 36.31 10.39 -10.73
CA LEU A 98 35.22 11.26 -10.27
C LEU A 98 33.80 10.65 -10.42
N GLY A 99 33.29 10.10 -9.33
CA GLY A 99 31.91 9.61 -9.22
C GLY A 99 31.71 8.46 -8.24
N GLN A 100 32.28 8.59 -7.04
CA GLN A 100 32.22 7.62 -5.96
C GLN A 100 30.81 7.58 -5.35
N ILE A 101 30.10 6.46 -5.52
CA ILE A 101 29.10 6.00 -4.54
C ILE A 101 29.57 4.63 -4.05
N ALA A 102 30.31 4.67 -2.95
CA ALA A 102 30.77 3.51 -2.21
C ALA A 102 29.63 2.93 -1.36
N GLY A 103 29.64 1.61 -1.17
CA GLY A 103 28.73 0.88 -0.29
C GLY A 103 28.35 -0.46 -0.93
N VAL A 104 29.32 -1.35 -1.15
CA VAL A 104 29.63 -2.49 -0.25
C VAL A 104 28.36 -3.29 0.04
N GLY A 105 28.30 -4.49 -0.54
CA GLY A 105 27.20 -5.43 -0.39
C GLY A 105 26.94 -5.74 1.07
N GLU A 106 25.85 -5.20 1.58
CA GLU A 106 25.31 -5.53 2.90
C GLU A 106 24.49 -6.81 2.72
N THR A 107 24.99 -7.91 3.28
CA THR A 107 24.24 -9.17 3.24
C THR A 107 22.98 -9.02 4.10
N ALA A 108 21.94 -9.78 3.77
CA ALA A 108 20.64 -9.69 4.46
C ALA A 108 20.74 -9.83 6.00
N GLU A 109 21.81 -10.46 6.48
CA GLU A 109 22.12 -10.67 7.90
C GLU A 109 22.61 -9.39 8.63
N GLU A 110 23.32 -8.49 7.94
CA GLU A 110 23.69 -7.19 8.50
C GLU A 110 22.48 -6.25 8.61
N ARG A 111 21.53 -6.39 7.68
CA ARG A 111 20.29 -5.60 7.68
C ARG A 111 19.41 -5.92 8.88
N THR A 112 19.23 -7.20 9.19
CA THR A 112 18.42 -7.63 10.35
C THR A 112 19.08 -7.23 11.67
N LYS A 113 20.42 -7.23 11.73
CA LYS A 113 21.14 -6.74 12.92
C LYS A 113 20.94 -5.24 13.14
N ARG A 114 21.04 -4.41 12.09
CA ARG A 114 20.74 -2.97 12.20
C ARG A 114 19.30 -2.68 12.56
N GLU A 115 18.35 -3.43 11.99
CA GLU A 115 16.93 -3.27 12.32
C GLU A 115 16.67 -3.63 13.80
N GLY A 116 17.31 -4.67 14.32
CA GLY A 116 17.28 -5.02 15.74
C GLY A 116 17.85 -3.92 16.65
N GLU A 117 18.99 -3.34 16.30
CA GLU A 117 19.61 -2.24 17.06
C GLU A 117 18.76 -0.96 17.04
N ALA A 118 18.13 -0.64 15.90
CA ALA A 118 17.26 0.53 15.76
C ALA A 118 15.98 0.41 16.61
N LEU A 119 15.39 -0.79 16.69
CA LEU A 119 14.23 -1.05 17.55
C LEU A 119 14.58 -0.93 19.04
N MET A 120 15.79 -1.36 19.44
CA MET A 120 16.29 -1.19 20.80
C MET A 120 16.53 0.29 21.15
N GLU A 121 17.05 1.10 20.23
CA GLU A 121 17.21 2.55 20.45
C GLU A 121 15.85 3.26 20.56
N LEU A 122 14.88 2.89 19.71
CA LEU A 122 13.53 3.46 19.79
C LEU A 122 12.85 3.11 21.12
N GLY A 123 13.01 1.87 21.60
CA GLY A 123 12.54 1.44 22.90
C GLY A 123 13.14 2.25 24.06
N ALA A 124 14.45 2.50 24.02
CA ALA A 124 15.14 3.32 25.02
C ALA A 124 14.64 4.77 25.04
N ARG A 125 14.39 5.37 23.86
CA ARG A 125 13.84 6.73 23.74
C ARG A 125 12.41 6.84 24.26
N VAL A 126 11.57 5.84 23.98
CA VAL A 126 10.20 5.78 24.50
C VAL A 126 10.20 5.61 26.03
N ALA A 127 11.08 4.77 26.58
CA ALA A 127 11.22 4.60 28.02
C ALA A 127 11.73 5.89 28.70
N ALA A 128 12.69 6.61 28.10
CA ALA A 128 13.17 7.89 28.60
C ALA A 128 12.08 8.97 28.56
N LYS A 129 11.30 9.04 27.48
CA LYS A 129 10.18 9.98 27.36
C LYS A 129 9.06 9.69 28.38
N LYS A 130 8.83 8.40 28.69
CA LYS A 130 7.87 7.99 29.72
C LYS A 130 8.33 8.34 31.14
N ARG A 131 9.64 8.36 31.40
CA ARG A 131 10.21 8.83 32.68
C ARG A 131 10.25 10.35 32.82
N ALA A 132 10.33 11.10 31.71
CA ALA A 132 10.27 12.56 31.74
C ALA A 132 8.85 13.12 31.86
N ALA A 133 7.82 12.27 31.72
CA ALA A 133 6.41 12.63 31.82
C ALA A 133 5.75 12.16 33.14
N ALA A 134 6.56 11.66 34.08
CA ALA A 134 6.19 11.31 35.45
C ALA A 134 6.88 12.27 36.42
#